data_AF-A0A150FWD9-F1
#
_entry.id   AF-A0A150FWD9-F1
#
_cell.length_a   1.000
_cell.length_b   1.000
_cell.length_c   1.000
_cell.angle_alpha   90.00
_cell.angle_beta   90.00
_cell.angle_gamma   90.00
#
_symmetry.space_group_name_H-M   'P 1'
#
loop_
_entity.id
_entity.type
_entity.pdbx_description
1 polymer ?
#
loop_
_entity_poly.entity_id
_entity_poly.type
_entity_poly.pdbx_seq_one_letter_code
_entity_poly.pdbx_strand_id
1 'polypeptide(L)'
;MLFGKNFAKALEVVDGGGILCYEGEASGRRVYKVPGRRPSDQYIVFPTHYCSCQSFQFDVVGRGEAVCCKHQLAARLATVLQRVVTIRTSDISIAHMLLEHCA
;
A
#
# COMPACT_ATOMS: atom_id res chain seq x y z
N MET A 1 20.53 6.70 5.53
CA MET A 1 19.88 5.91 4.46
C MET A 1 18.43 6.37 4.35
N LEU A 2 17.96 6.78 3.16
CA LEU A 2 16.71 7.54 2.93
C LEU A 2 15.44 6.91 3.56
N PHE A 3 15.33 5.58 3.59
CA PHE A 3 14.13 4.86 4.06
C PHE A 3 14.32 4.13 5.40
N GLY A 4 15.51 4.22 6.01
CA GLY A 4 15.84 3.59 7.29
C GLY A 4 15.34 2.15 7.44
N LYS A 5 14.77 1.85 8.62
CA LYS A 5 14.20 0.53 8.95
C LYS A 5 13.00 0.11 8.07
N ASN A 6 12.35 1.05 7.40
CA ASN A 6 11.17 0.76 6.57
C ASN A 6 11.57 0.03 5.29
N PHE A 7 12.81 0.15 4.82
CA PHE A 7 13.29 -0.55 3.63
C PHE A 7 13.34 -2.07 3.81
N ALA A 8 14.05 -2.54 4.85
CA ALA A 8 14.15 -3.97 5.14
C ALA A 8 12.76 -4.59 5.38
N LYS A 9 11.92 -3.91 6.17
CA LYS A 9 10.55 -4.37 6.46
C LYS A 9 9.64 -4.35 5.23
N ALA A 10 9.88 -3.47 4.27
CA ALA A 10 9.12 -3.46 3.02
C ALA A 10 9.47 -4.69 2.18
N LEU A 11 10.75 -5.07 2.11
CA LEU A 11 11.18 -6.30 1.44
C LEU A 11 10.57 -7.54 2.08
N GLU A 12 10.54 -7.63 3.41
CA GLU A 12 9.86 -8.73 4.12
C GLU A 12 8.38 -8.86 3.69
N VAL A 13 7.68 -7.73 3.50
CA VAL A 13 6.28 -7.73 3.03
C VAL A 13 6.18 -8.17 1.56
N VAL A 14 7.12 -7.77 0.70
CA VAL A 14 7.16 -8.21 -0.70
C VAL A 14 7.43 -9.71 -0.80
N ASP A 15 8.39 -10.22 -0.02
CA ASP A 15 8.76 -11.64 0.01
C ASP A 15 7.63 -12.52 0.56
N GLY A 16 6.86 -11.99 1.53
CA GLY A 16 5.67 -12.65 2.07
C GLY A 16 4.50 -12.75 1.07
N GLY A 17 4.53 -11.98 -0.02
CA GLY A 17 3.48 -11.99 -1.05
C GLY A 17 2.14 -11.43 -0.58
N GLY A 18 1.06 -11.76 -1.31
CA GLY A 18 -0.30 -11.33 -0.98
C GLY A 18 -0.62 -9.86 -1.26
N ILE A 19 0.28 -9.13 -1.92
CA ILE A 19 0.04 -7.76 -2.37
C ILE A 19 -0.86 -7.79 -3.61
N LEU A 20 -1.99 -7.10 -3.53
CA LEU A 20 -2.94 -6.96 -4.63
C LEU A 20 -2.97 -5.51 -5.12
N CYS A 21 -3.08 -5.32 -6.43
CA CYS A 21 -3.30 -4.03 -7.07
C CYS A 21 -4.63 -4.06 -7.83
N TYR A 22 -5.58 -3.21 -7.46
CA TYR A 22 -6.80 -3.00 -8.22
C TYR A 22 -6.59 -1.83 -9.17
N GLU A 23 -6.78 -2.07 -10.46
CA GLU A 23 -6.63 -1.07 -11.52
C GLU A 23 -7.98 -0.77 -12.18
N GLY A 24 -8.33 0.50 -12.24
CA GLY A 24 -9.57 0.98 -12.84
C GLY A 24 -9.50 0.84 -14.35
N GLU A 25 -10.50 0.19 -14.94
CA GLU A 25 -10.51 -0.10 -16.38
C GLU A 25 -10.50 1.16 -17.25
N ALA A 26 -11.21 2.22 -16.86
CA ALA A 26 -11.34 3.43 -17.67
C ALA A 26 -10.28 4.49 -17.30
N SER A 27 -9.97 4.66 -16.01
CA SER A 27 -9.02 5.71 -15.58
C SER A 27 -7.57 5.25 -15.42
N GLY A 28 -7.32 3.94 -15.31
CA GLY A 28 -6.02 3.42 -14.91
C GLY A 28 -5.61 3.75 -13.46
N ARG A 29 -6.52 4.32 -12.64
CA ARG A 29 -6.26 4.57 -11.21
C ARG A 29 -5.97 3.25 -10.50
N ARG A 30 -5.02 3.28 -9.55
CA ARG A 30 -4.57 2.09 -8.81
C ARG A 30 -4.71 2.25 -7.31
N VAL A 31 -5.24 1.21 -6.66
CA VAL A 31 -5.28 1.06 -5.20
C VAL A 31 -4.66 -0.28 -4.84
N TYR A 32 -3.80 -0.30 -3.84
CA TYR A 32 -3.13 -1.51 -3.39
C TYR A 32 -3.74 -1.97 -2.07
N LYS A 33 -3.95 -3.29 -1.94
CA LYS A 33 -4.14 -3.95 -0.64
C LYS A 33 -2.84 -4.64 -0.26
N VAL A 34 -2.25 -4.20 0.85
CA VAL A 34 -0.96 -4.69 1.34
C VAL A 34 -1.16 -5.40 2.68
N PRO A 35 -0.69 -6.66 2.85
CA PRO A 35 -0.78 -7.36 4.12
C PRO A 35 -0.04 -6.65 5.25
N GLY A 36 -0.61 -6.73 6.46
CA GLY A 36 0.02 -6.28 7.68
C GLY A 36 0.81 -7.37 8.39
N ARG A 37 0.98 -7.22 9.71
CA ARG A 37 1.74 -8.19 10.50
C ARG A 37 0.92 -9.43 10.83
N ARG A 38 -0.38 -9.26 11.10
CA ARG A 38 -1.30 -10.37 11.34
C ARG A 38 -1.94 -10.79 10.02
N PRO A 39 -2.32 -12.07 9.84
CA PRO A 39 -2.99 -12.52 8.64
C PRO A 39 -4.29 -11.76 8.30
N SER A 40 -4.98 -11.24 9.32
CA SER A 40 -6.20 -10.44 9.17
C SER A 40 -5.95 -8.98 8.79
N ASP A 41 -4.72 -8.49 8.94
CA ASP A 41 -4.42 -7.08 8.71
C ASP A 41 -4.23 -6.84 7.22
N GLN A 42 -5.03 -5.94 6.64
CA GLN A 42 -4.81 -5.43 5.30
C GLN A 42 -4.91 -3.91 5.28
N TYR A 43 -3.98 -3.27 4.59
CA TYR A 43 -3.93 -1.82 4.46
C TYR A 43 -4.22 -1.40 3.03
N ILE A 44 -5.05 -0.36 2.90
CA ILE A 44 -5.20 0.38 1.64
C ILE A 44 -3.99 1.28 1.47
N VAL A 45 -3.37 1.19 0.30
CA VAL A 45 -2.15 1.91 -0.02
C VAL A 45 -2.28 2.60 -1.37
N PHE A 46 -2.06 3.92 -1.34
CA PHE A 46 -1.65 4.72 -2.49
C PHE A 46 -0.16 4.98 -2.36
N PRO A 47 0.68 4.31 -3.18
CA PRO A 47 2.12 4.25 -2.93
C PRO A 47 2.83 5.60 -2.75
N THR A 48 2.28 6.67 -3.34
CA THR A 48 2.80 8.04 -3.24
C THR A 48 2.08 8.94 -2.25
N HIS A 49 0.86 8.61 -1.84
CA HIS A 49 -0.01 9.59 -1.20
C HIS A 49 -0.53 9.16 0.16
N TYR A 50 -0.79 7.86 0.36
CA TYR A 50 -1.52 7.42 1.55
C TYR A 50 -1.28 5.96 1.89
N CYS A 51 -1.36 5.64 3.17
CA CYS A 51 -1.54 4.28 3.66
C CYS A 51 -2.42 4.29 4.92
N SER A 52 -3.36 3.35 5.02
CA SER A 52 -4.26 3.26 6.19
C SER A 52 -3.62 2.71 7.46
N CYS A 53 -2.31 2.44 7.47
CA CYS A 53 -1.61 1.96 8.66
C CYS A 53 -1.27 3.08 9.64
N GLN A 54 -1.19 2.75 10.93
CA GLN A 54 -0.83 3.70 11.99
C GLN A 54 0.53 4.37 11.77
N SER A 55 1.57 3.65 11.33
CA SER A 55 2.89 4.26 11.07
C SER A 55 2.86 5.36 10.00
N PHE A 56 1.94 5.31 9.03
CA PHE A 56 1.77 6.41 8.09
C PHE A 56 1.20 7.63 8.79
N GLN A 57 0.15 7.46 9.59
CA GLN A 57 -0.48 8.56 10.33
C GLN A 57 0.48 9.20 11.34
N PHE A 58 1.20 8.40 12.13
CA PHE A 58 2.06 8.92 13.20
C PHE A 58 3.45 9.31 12.71
N ASP A 59 4.17 8.40 12.05
CA ASP A 59 5.60 8.60 11.75
C ASP A 59 5.80 9.48 10.51
N VAL A 60 4.91 9.35 9.50
CA VAL A 60 5.00 10.10 8.23
C VAL A 60 4.27 11.44 8.32
N VAL A 61 2.97 11.42 8.66
CA VAL A 61 2.14 12.65 8.67
C VAL A 61 2.32 13.43 9.97
N GLY A 62 2.17 12.78 11.13
CA GLY A 62 2.14 13.46 12.42
C GLY A 62 3.50 14.02 12.86
N ARG A 63 4.57 13.25 12.67
CA ARG A 63 5.92 13.63 13.12
C ARG A 63 6.86 14.07 12.00
N GLY A 64 6.62 13.64 10.75
CA GLY A 64 7.56 13.89 9.65
C GLY A 64 8.92 13.20 9.80
N GLU A 65 9.02 12.18 10.66
CA GLU A 65 10.26 11.45 10.94
C GLU A 65 10.58 10.40 9.87
N ALA A 66 9.60 10.06 9.02
CA ALA A 66 9.75 9.13 7.92
C ALA A 66 9.13 9.69 6.62
N VAL A 67 9.79 9.48 5.49
CA VAL A 67 9.27 9.89 4.17
C VAL A 67 8.07 9.05 3.73
N CYS A 68 8.03 7.77 4.13
CA CYS A 68 6.94 6.85 3.84
C CYS A 68 6.93 5.68 4.83
N CYS A 69 5.79 5.02 4.97
CA CYS A 69 5.70 3.78 5.74
C CYS A 69 6.20 2.59 4.92
N LYS A 70 6.48 1.47 5.59
CA LYS A 70 6.93 0.23 4.92
C LYS A 70 5.93 -0.28 3.87
N HIS A 71 4.63 -0.09 4.04
CA HIS A 71 3.62 -0.59 3.10
C HIS A 71 3.57 0.22 1.80
N GLN A 72 3.75 1.55 1.87
CA GLN A 72 3.92 2.38 0.67
C GLN A 72 5.13 1.93 -0.13
N LEU A 73 6.23 1.65 0.55
CA LEU A 73 7.45 1.17 -0.09
C LEU A 73 7.28 -0.25 -0.66
N ALA A 74 6.65 -1.16 0.09
CA ALA A 74 6.36 -2.52 -0.36
C ALA A 74 5.51 -2.53 -1.63
N ALA A 75 4.47 -1.68 -1.71
CA ALA A 75 3.65 -1.56 -2.91
C ALA A 75 4.48 -1.11 -4.13
N ARG A 76 5.35 -0.10 -3.97
CA ARG A 76 6.25 0.35 -5.06
C ARG A 76 7.20 -0.74 -5.52
N LEU A 77 7.85 -1.39 -4.56
CA LEU A 77 8.82 -2.45 -4.83
C LEU A 77 8.15 -3.64 -5.50
N ALA A 78 6.99 -4.09 -5.01
CA ALA A 78 6.23 -5.17 -5.62
C ALA A 78 5.84 -4.87 -7.06
N THR A 79 5.43 -3.63 -7.38
CA THR A 79 5.14 -3.22 -8.76
C THR A 79 6.37 -3.34 -9.65
N VAL A 80 7.52 -2.82 -9.22
CA VAL A 80 8.76 -2.86 -10.04
C VAL A 80 9.27 -4.29 -10.19
N LEU A 81 9.20 -5.09 -9.12
CA LEU A 81 9.67 -6.48 -9.09
C LEU A 81 8.67 -7.48 -9.67
N GLN A 82 7.51 -7.03 -10.15
CA GLN A 82 6.42 -7.89 -10.64
C GLN A 82 5.98 -8.94 -9.60
N ARG A 83 5.95 -8.55 -8.32
CA ARG A 83 5.51 -9.35 -7.17
C ARG A 83 4.14 -8.90 -6.65
N VAL A 84 3.31 -8.38 -7.54
CA VAL A 84 1.95 -7.91 -7.25
C VAL A 84 0.97 -8.58 -8.22
N VAL A 85 -0.19 -8.99 -7.70
CA VAL A 85 -1.28 -9.48 -8.55
C VAL A 85 -2.16 -8.29 -8.91
N THR A 86 -2.24 -7.97 -10.20
CA THR A 86 -3.08 -6.88 -10.70
C THR A 86 -4.45 -7.40 -11.15
N ILE A 87 -5.50 -6.78 -10.62
CA ILE A 87 -6.90 -7.10 -10.90
C ILE A 87 -7.53 -5.87 -11.57
N ARG A 88 -7.99 -6.02 -12.81
CA ARG A 88 -8.76 -4.96 -13.50
C ARG A 88 -10.20 -4.97 -12.96
N THR A 89 -10.73 -3.78 -12.71
CA THR A 89 -12.08 -3.61 -12.15
C THR A 89 -12.69 -2.28 -12.59
N SER A 90 -14.00 -2.13 -12.43
CA SER A 90 -14.66 -0.85 -12.67
C SER A 90 -14.10 0.25 -11.75
N ASP A 91 -14.03 1.48 -12.26
CA ASP A 91 -13.65 2.67 -11.51
C ASP A 91 -14.51 2.91 -10.26
N ILE A 92 -15.79 2.56 -10.32
CA ILE A 92 -16.73 2.68 -9.20
C ILE A 92 -16.34 1.71 -8.08
N SER A 93 -15.91 0.50 -8.42
CA SER A 93 -15.43 -0.47 -7.42
C SER A 93 -14.22 0.09 -6.66
N ILE A 94 -13.30 0.77 -7.35
CA ILE A 94 -12.17 1.45 -6.69
C ILE A 94 -12.68 2.54 -5.75
N ALA A 95 -13.66 3.35 -6.17
CA ALA A 95 -14.23 4.39 -5.31
C ALA A 95 -14.86 3.79 -4.04
N HIS A 96 -15.61 2.69 -4.15
CA HIS A 96 -16.20 2.00 -3.00
C HIS A 96 -15.15 1.47 -2.03
N MET A 97 -14.06 0.87 -2.53
CA MET A 97 -12.95 0.42 -1.66
C MET A 97 -12.38 1.57 -0.81
N LEU A 98 -12.41 2.80 -1.29
CA LEU A 98 -11.93 3.96 -0.53
C LEU A 98 -12.93 4.43 0.52
N LEU A 99 -14.23 4.39 0.19
CA LEU A 99 -15.28 4.79 1.11
C LEU A 99 -15.38 3.84 2.31
N GLU A 100 -15.22 2.54 2.09
CA GLU A 100 -15.28 1.52 3.15
C GLU A 100 -14.16 1.63 4.20
N HIS A 101 -13.03 2.27 3.85
CA HIS A 101 -11.90 2.46 4.77
C HIS A 101 -11.88 3.83 5.46
N CYS A 102 -12.80 4.73 5.11
CA CYS A 102 -12.97 6.05 5.72
C CYS A 102 -14.13 6.09 6.74
N ALA A 103 -14.84 4.99 6.96
CA ALA A 103 -15.89 4.82 7.97
C ALA A 103 -15.35 4.10 9.23
#